data_AF-A0A182ULL5-F1
#
_entry.id   AF-A0A182ULL5-F1
#
_cell.length_a   1.000
_cell.length_b   1.000
_cell.length_c   1.000
_cell.angle_alpha   90.00
_cell.angle_beta   90.00
_cell.angle_gamma   90.00
#
_symmetry.space_group_name_H-M   'P 1'
#
loop_
_entity.id
_entity.type
_entity.pdbx_description
1 polymer ?
#
loop_
_entity_poly.entity_id
_entity_poly.type
_entity_poly.pdbx_seq_one_letter_code
_entity_poly.pdbx_strand_id
1 'polypeptide(L)'
;MGQLTIYRLEEQCQSSWNTYVDVSDTWQSHIYDRHPIEAYDELQIMVDEMTITCFAWETTIHQHPVRFAFGTKSGKIVFCNLKPNVPKIEHVHQEEEASRVIKYISVPGQHHFLLVGLESGRLGVYRFGGANQLGAFFVQYIATYFEEDLCISAIECEVERKANGTEQLLIIAVKATYLLMIEIDFDGTLRSSATLSMENFMITGLQQVCPRRYIVCTLPGKMFHLQVDEVSSRSGLQIAQQEVATDLNVGSYALYGVAASRTRTGWFILGYPSRRFDHLTLRSPTCIFFCRFNQRDALEMLLANSTYRLESYHDAAEMVRFHGNKQPKTLAPLEDAQLELSLDEQSIYQLKLQLIQLSARISYNTKRNQAFTLGLYAQHRFICALIECINASRIVRWLVEKYTQRKALHPMQQEALRCLRNFIRTLTAEAQCPGECEYLLTKLKPTLLEVLEAADQIETPAITDEVCSFCDAPIYAYREKCPDSHAVFRCVLTKIQITLECEEITCEICQRYSIGPTVLGTILEQSMAIVDYRKCCICDAPFKGSGSKSV
;
A
#
# COMPACT_ATOMS: atom_id res chain seq x y z
N MET A 1 -30.06 2.96 10.79
CA MET A 1 -28.78 3.09 11.52
C MET A 1 -27.67 2.95 10.51
N GLY A 2 -26.76 3.92 10.41
CA GLY A 2 -25.57 3.78 9.56
C GLY A 2 -24.63 2.77 10.20
N GLN A 3 -24.29 1.70 9.49
CA GLN A 3 -23.35 0.68 9.97
C GLN A 3 -21.98 0.93 9.32
N LEU A 4 -20.94 1.07 10.16
CA LEU A 4 -19.56 1.11 9.74
C LEU A 4 -18.90 -0.21 10.13
N THR A 5 -18.79 -1.09 9.15
CA THR A 5 -18.08 -2.37 9.28
C THR A 5 -16.80 -2.31 8.47
N ILE A 6 -15.67 -2.54 9.11
CA ILE A 6 -14.40 -2.72 8.41
C ILE A 6 -14.34 -4.20 8.03
N TYR A 7 -14.25 -4.47 6.74
CA TYR A 7 -14.07 -5.81 6.23
C TYR A 7 -12.60 -6.08 5.99
N ARG A 8 -12.19 -7.32 6.27
CA ARG A 8 -10.95 -7.89 5.78
C ARG A 8 -11.32 -8.96 4.76
N LEU A 9 -10.58 -9.02 3.67
CA LEU A 9 -10.67 -10.15 2.76
C LEU A 9 -10.15 -11.38 3.51
N GLU A 10 -11.01 -12.36 3.78
CA GLU A 10 -10.55 -13.59 4.42
C GLU A 10 -9.92 -14.49 3.38
N GLU A 11 -8.66 -14.77 3.62
CA GLU A 11 -7.77 -15.31 2.61
C GLU A 11 -7.99 -16.82 2.39
N GLN A 12 -8.85 -17.50 3.18
CA GLN A 12 -9.12 -18.94 3.05
C GLN A 12 -10.08 -19.28 1.90
N CYS A 13 -10.89 -18.32 1.46
CA CYS A 13 -11.70 -18.42 0.25
C CYS A 13 -11.50 -17.12 -0.52
N GLN A 14 -10.86 -17.15 -1.69
CA GLN A 14 -10.49 -15.96 -2.50
C GLN A 14 -11.68 -15.13 -3.05
N SER A 15 -12.82 -15.09 -2.36
CA SER A 15 -13.99 -14.29 -2.72
C SER A 15 -14.85 -13.84 -1.54
N SER A 16 -14.51 -14.15 -0.28
CA SER A 16 -15.31 -13.74 0.88
C SER A 16 -14.67 -12.58 1.64
N TRP A 17 -15.38 -11.45 1.67
CA TRP A 17 -15.14 -10.40 2.65
C TRP A 17 -15.74 -10.84 3.98
N ASN A 18 -14.91 -10.88 5.02
CA ASN A 18 -15.37 -11.15 6.39
C ASN A 18 -15.21 -9.90 7.23
N THR A 19 -16.19 -9.69 8.11
CA THR A 19 -16.17 -8.57 9.05
C THR A 19 -14.91 -8.67 9.91
N TYR A 20 -14.00 -7.72 9.73
CA TYR A 20 -12.81 -7.62 10.58
C TYR A 20 -13.18 -7.01 11.92
N VAL A 21 -13.93 -5.91 11.87
CA VAL A 21 -14.46 -5.26 13.06
C VAL A 21 -15.72 -4.47 12.73
N ASP A 22 -16.69 -4.51 13.63
CA ASP A 22 -17.88 -3.65 13.58
C ASP A 22 -17.65 -2.44 14.48
N VAL A 23 -17.37 -1.29 13.85
CA VAL A 23 -17.13 -0.03 14.56
C VAL A 23 -18.43 0.50 15.14
N SER A 24 -19.54 0.33 14.43
CA SER A 24 -20.86 0.74 14.91
C SER A 24 -21.28 -0.02 16.16
N ASP A 25 -21.06 -1.33 16.21
CA ASP A 25 -21.38 -2.15 17.40
C ASP A 25 -20.52 -1.78 18.60
N THR A 26 -19.22 -1.54 18.36
CA THR A 26 -18.30 -1.06 19.42
C THR A 26 -18.73 0.32 19.94
N TRP A 27 -19.10 1.23 19.05
CA TRP A 27 -19.57 2.56 19.41
C TRP A 27 -20.90 2.53 20.15
N GLN A 28 -21.86 1.74 19.67
CA GLN A 28 -23.14 1.52 20.33
C GLN A 28 -22.93 1.00 21.76
N SER A 29 -22.05 0.01 21.95
CA SER A 29 -21.71 -0.52 23.27
C SER A 29 -21.01 0.50 24.17
N HIS A 30 -20.35 1.50 23.61
CA HIS A 30 -19.69 2.57 24.37
C HIS A 30 -20.69 3.61 24.90
N ILE A 31 -21.69 3.97 24.10
CA ILE A 31 -22.65 5.03 24.46
C ILE A 31 -23.89 4.49 25.18
N TYR A 32 -24.28 3.24 24.93
CA TYR A 32 -25.50 2.65 25.48
C TYR A 32 -25.18 1.71 26.63
N ASP A 33 -25.65 2.06 27.83
CA ASP A 33 -25.47 1.33 29.10
C ASP A 33 -26.53 0.22 29.33
N ARG A 34 -27.38 -0.06 28.33
CA ARG A 34 -28.45 -1.08 28.36
C ARG A 34 -29.69 -0.73 29.20
N HIS A 35 -29.91 0.53 29.57
CA HIS A 35 -31.19 0.93 30.17
C HIS A 35 -32.34 0.90 29.14
N PRO A 36 -33.58 0.54 29.54
CA PRO A 36 -34.72 0.58 28.63
C PRO A 36 -35.05 2.02 28.26
N ILE A 37 -35.16 2.31 26.95
CA ILE A 37 -35.56 3.62 26.43
C ILE A 37 -37.07 3.73 26.55
N GLU A 38 -37.54 4.66 27.37
CA GLU A 38 -38.97 4.82 27.69
C GLU A 38 -39.61 5.99 26.93
N ALA A 39 -38.81 6.91 26.37
CA ALA A 39 -39.27 8.10 25.67
C ALA A 39 -38.76 8.17 24.21
N TYR A 40 -39.58 8.76 23.33
CA TYR A 40 -39.19 8.98 21.92
C TYR A 40 -38.02 9.96 21.78
N ASP A 41 -37.96 11.01 22.59
CA ASP A 41 -36.88 12.00 22.53
C ASP A 41 -35.53 11.39 22.90
N GLU A 42 -35.52 10.50 23.88
CA GLU A 42 -34.34 9.72 24.29
C GLU A 42 -33.88 8.79 23.16
N LEU A 43 -34.83 8.12 22.48
CA LEU A 43 -34.53 7.33 21.30
C LEU A 43 -33.93 8.19 20.17
N GLN A 44 -34.48 9.38 19.93
CA GLN A 44 -34.00 10.28 18.88
C GLN A 44 -32.56 10.76 19.15
N ILE A 45 -32.26 11.18 20.38
CA ILE A 45 -30.90 11.54 20.80
C ILE A 45 -29.96 10.36 20.58
N MET A 46 -30.35 9.17 21.04
CA MET A 46 -29.53 7.97 20.89
C MET A 46 -29.26 7.63 19.41
N VAL A 47 -30.27 7.74 18.55
CA VAL A 47 -30.12 7.52 17.10
C VAL A 47 -29.12 8.51 16.49
N ASP A 48 -29.15 9.77 16.92
CA ASP A 48 -28.24 10.80 16.42
C ASP A 48 -26.80 10.57 16.94
N GLU A 49 -26.63 10.13 18.19
CA GLU A 49 -25.31 9.74 18.71
C GLU A 49 -24.73 8.50 18.03
N MET A 50 -25.57 7.51 17.69
CA MET A 50 -25.13 6.27 17.04
C MET A 50 -24.82 6.43 15.55
N THR A 51 -25.43 7.41 14.89
CA THR A 51 -25.33 7.54 13.43
C THR A 51 -23.99 8.13 13.03
N ILE A 52 -23.07 7.29 12.54
CA ILE A 52 -21.80 7.70 11.95
C ILE A 52 -22.07 8.37 10.60
N THR A 53 -21.54 9.58 10.42
CA THR A 53 -21.77 10.42 9.22
C THR A 53 -20.56 10.51 8.31
N CYS A 54 -19.35 10.38 8.87
CA CYS A 54 -18.10 10.47 8.13
C CYS A 54 -16.97 9.70 8.82
N PHE A 55 -15.95 9.32 8.06
CA PHE A 55 -14.87 8.46 8.50
C PHE A 55 -13.56 8.82 7.78
N ALA A 56 -12.43 8.79 8.48
CA ALA A 56 -11.10 8.95 7.89
C ALA A 56 -10.05 8.04 8.55
N TRP A 57 -9.30 7.34 7.71
CA TRP A 57 -8.07 6.65 8.10
C TRP A 57 -6.94 7.65 8.33
N GLU A 58 -6.01 7.28 9.21
CA GLU A 58 -4.68 7.86 9.21
C GLU A 58 -4.05 7.77 7.81
N THR A 59 -3.40 8.85 7.36
CA THR A 59 -2.76 8.94 6.03
C THR A 59 -1.69 7.87 5.78
N THR A 60 -1.14 7.26 6.84
CA THR A 60 -0.12 6.20 6.77
C THR A 60 -0.60 4.95 7.52
N ILE A 61 -1.21 4.00 6.79
CA ILE A 61 -1.86 2.80 7.37
C ILE A 61 -0.88 1.63 7.65
N HIS A 62 0.39 1.78 7.31
CA HIS A 62 1.34 0.65 7.21
C HIS A 62 1.88 0.12 8.54
N GLN A 63 1.56 0.76 9.66
CA GLN A 63 2.07 0.36 10.97
C GLN A 63 0.90 0.14 11.92
N HIS A 64 0.83 -1.04 12.52
CA HIS A 64 -0.02 -1.25 13.68
C HIS A 64 0.59 -0.54 14.90
N PRO A 65 -0.23 0.12 15.74
CA PRO A 65 -1.70 0.25 15.64
C PRO A 65 -2.13 1.26 14.57
N VAL A 66 -3.12 0.87 13.74
CA VAL A 66 -3.69 1.74 12.69
C VAL A 66 -4.65 2.72 13.35
N ARG A 67 -4.51 4.03 13.09
CA ARG A 67 -5.38 5.05 13.67
C ARG A 67 -6.47 5.48 12.70
N PHE A 68 -7.62 5.89 13.23
CA PHE A 68 -8.71 6.46 12.44
C PHE A 68 -9.59 7.36 13.30
N ALA A 69 -10.38 8.19 12.64
CA ALA A 69 -11.41 9.00 13.28
C ALA A 69 -12.75 8.86 12.55
N PHE A 70 -13.85 9.10 13.26
CA PHE A 70 -15.18 9.19 12.66
C PHE A 70 -16.02 10.27 13.35
N GLY A 71 -16.94 10.86 12.60
CA GLY A 71 -17.92 11.83 13.10
C GLY A 71 -19.30 11.21 13.20
N THR A 72 -20.12 11.74 14.09
CA THR A 72 -21.52 11.33 14.31
C THR A 72 -22.50 12.45 13.99
N LYS A 73 -23.78 12.10 13.83
CA LYS A 73 -24.86 13.06 13.60
C LYS A 73 -25.13 13.96 14.80
N SER A 74 -24.78 13.54 16.01
CA SER A 74 -24.85 14.38 17.21
C SER A 74 -23.64 15.33 17.38
N GLY A 75 -22.71 15.37 16.43
CA GLY A 75 -21.52 16.21 16.52
C GLY A 75 -20.35 15.62 17.32
N LYS A 76 -20.42 14.35 17.76
CA LYS A 76 -19.26 13.68 18.38
C LYS A 76 -18.22 13.32 17.31
N ILE A 77 -16.96 13.64 17.56
CA ILE A 77 -15.79 13.22 16.81
C ILE A 77 -15.02 12.21 17.67
N VAL A 78 -14.89 11.00 17.16
CA VAL A 78 -14.31 9.87 17.91
C VAL A 78 -12.96 9.50 17.30
N PHE A 79 -11.92 9.51 18.13
CA PHE A 79 -10.57 9.10 17.75
C PHE A 79 -10.30 7.68 18.24
N CYS A 80 -9.86 6.82 17.33
CA CYS A 80 -9.71 5.40 17.58
C CYS A 80 -8.34 4.86 17.15
N ASN A 81 -7.90 3.83 17.86
CA ASN A 81 -6.78 2.97 17.48
C ASN A 81 -7.30 1.56 17.20
N LEU A 82 -7.01 1.01 16.04
CA LEU A 82 -7.32 -0.36 15.66
C LEU A 82 -6.25 -1.30 16.22
N LYS A 83 -6.60 -1.98 17.32
CA LYS A 83 -5.85 -3.13 17.83
C LYS A 83 -6.30 -4.40 17.10
N PRO A 84 -5.56 -5.53 17.19
CA PRO A 84 -6.03 -6.79 16.65
C PRO A 84 -7.46 -7.09 17.14
N ASN A 85 -8.39 -7.18 16.19
CA ASN A 85 -9.81 -7.55 16.38
C ASN A 85 -10.73 -6.59 17.16
N VAL A 86 -10.25 -5.45 17.71
CA VAL A 86 -11.11 -4.52 18.46
C VAL A 86 -10.70 -3.06 18.22
N PRO A 87 -11.63 -2.13 17.94
CA PRO A 87 -11.32 -0.72 17.89
C PRO A 87 -11.29 -0.16 19.32
N LYS A 88 -10.17 0.45 19.71
CA LYS A 88 -10.06 1.14 21.00
C LYS A 88 -10.37 2.62 20.79
N ILE A 89 -11.40 3.12 21.47
CA ILE A 89 -11.69 4.55 21.54
C ILE A 89 -10.63 5.21 22.44
N GLU A 90 -9.87 6.14 21.89
CA GLU A 90 -8.86 6.91 22.62
C GLU A 90 -9.43 8.22 23.15
N HIS A 91 -10.34 8.86 22.40
CA HIS A 91 -10.93 10.13 22.77
C HIS A 91 -12.26 10.39 22.05
N VAL A 92 -13.15 11.12 22.69
CA VAL A 92 -14.40 11.62 22.12
C VAL A 92 -14.45 13.13 22.34
N HIS A 93 -14.49 13.88 21.25
CA HIS A 93 -14.64 15.33 21.26
C HIS A 93 -16.07 15.69 20.83
N GLN A 94 -16.68 16.71 21.43
CA GLN A 94 -18.05 17.14 21.12
C GLN A 94 -18.00 18.47 20.36
N GLU A 95 -18.62 18.50 19.18
CA GLU A 95 -18.94 19.71 18.43
C GLU A 95 -20.39 20.10 18.58
N GLU A 96 -20.70 21.38 18.36
CA GLU A 96 -22.10 21.86 18.38
C GLU A 96 -22.93 21.31 17.22
N GLU A 97 -22.26 20.87 16.15
CA GLU A 97 -22.89 20.45 14.90
C GLU A 97 -22.36 19.10 14.40
N ALA A 98 -23.15 18.43 13.55
CA ALA A 98 -22.74 17.20 12.91
C ALA A 98 -21.53 17.41 12.00
N SER A 99 -20.60 16.46 12.04
CA SER A 99 -19.49 16.40 11.07
C SER A 99 -20.00 15.77 9.76
N ARG A 100 -19.79 16.43 8.61
CA ARG A 100 -20.17 15.91 7.28
C ARG A 100 -19.02 15.25 6.55
N VAL A 101 -17.82 15.77 6.73
CA VAL A 101 -16.59 15.22 6.15
C VAL A 101 -15.45 15.42 7.14
N ILE A 102 -14.55 14.45 7.21
CA ILE A 102 -13.33 14.56 8.00
C ILE A 102 -12.12 14.14 7.19
N LYS A 103 -10.98 14.77 7.46
CA LYS A 103 -9.69 14.43 6.85
C LYS A 103 -8.63 14.36 7.93
N TYR A 104 -8.02 13.20 8.08
CA TYR A 104 -6.88 12.97 8.97
C TYR A 104 -5.59 13.34 8.25
N ILE A 105 -4.73 14.12 8.90
CA ILE A 105 -3.43 14.56 8.38
C ILE A 105 -2.31 14.14 9.33
N SER A 106 -1.50 13.15 8.92
CA SER A 106 -0.30 12.74 9.66
C SER A 106 0.86 13.69 9.33
N VAL A 107 1.40 14.33 10.36
CA VAL A 107 2.68 15.07 10.26
C VAL A 107 3.79 14.24 10.90
N PRO A 108 4.79 13.76 10.14
CA PRO A 108 5.90 12.98 10.70
C PRO A 108 6.70 13.77 11.73
N GLY A 109 6.93 13.15 12.89
CA GLY A 109 7.73 13.71 13.99
C GLY A 109 7.00 14.77 14.82
N GLN A 110 5.70 15.02 14.59
CA GLN A 110 4.92 16.03 15.28
C GLN A 110 3.48 15.57 15.57
N HIS A 111 2.67 16.48 16.10
CA HIS A 111 1.23 16.31 16.26
C HIS A 111 0.52 16.20 14.91
N HIS A 112 -0.60 15.47 14.90
CA HIS A 112 -1.44 15.27 13.73
C HIS A 112 -2.56 16.31 13.69
N PHE A 113 -3.19 16.48 12.53
CA PHE A 113 -4.34 17.39 12.37
C PHE A 113 -5.58 16.63 11.89
N LEU A 114 -6.75 17.05 12.39
CA LEU A 114 -8.04 16.62 11.89
C LEU A 114 -8.73 17.86 11.32
N LEU A 115 -9.10 17.78 10.05
CA LEU A 115 -9.92 18.79 9.39
C LEU A 115 -11.35 18.27 9.36
N VAL A 116 -12.31 19.10 9.77
CA VAL A 116 -13.70 18.71 9.94
C VAL A 116 -14.58 19.70 9.21
N GLY A 117 -15.27 19.24 8.17
CA GLY A 117 -16.35 20.02 7.55
C GLY A 117 -17.64 19.80 8.34
N LEU A 118 -18.11 20.87 8.98
CA LEU A 118 -19.34 20.88 9.77
C LEU A 118 -20.58 21.02 8.88
N GLU A 119 -21.75 20.69 9.42
CA GLU A 119 -23.02 20.78 8.72
C GLU A 119 -23.36 22.22 8.28
N SER A 120 -22.98 23.24 9.06
CA SER A 120 -23.06 24.66 8.66
C SER A 120 -22.19 25.05 7.46
N GLY A 121 -21.28 24.18 7.02
CA GLY A 121 -20.27 24.50 6.01
C GLY A 121 -19.01 25.15 6.56
N ARG A 122 -18.90 25.32 7.88
CA ARG A 122 -17.66 25.75 8.54
C ARG A 122 -16.60 24.64 8.54
N LEU A 123 -15.33 25.02 8.50
CA LEU A 123 -14.18 24.11 8.60
C LEU A 123 -13.56 24.22 10.00
N GLY A 124 -13.75 23.20 10.84
CA GLY A 124 -13.03 23.05 12.10
C GLY A 124 -11.66 22.42 11.91
N VAL A 125 -10.65 22.94 12.59
CA VAL A 125 -9.28 22.41 12.58
C VAL A 125 -8.85 22.03 13.99
N TYR A 126 -8.45 20.78 14.15
CA TYR A 126 -8.02 20.21 15.42
C TYR A 126 -6.61 19.67 15.31
N ARG A 127 -5.82 19.88 16.35
CA ARG A 127 -4.51 19.24 16.53
C ARG A 127 -4.63 18.14 17.56
N PHE A 128 -4.10 16.97 17.29
CA PHE A 128 -4.19 15.83 18.22
C PHE A 128 -2.93 14.96 18.18
N GLY A 129 -2.77 14.13 19.21
CA GLY A 129 -1.69 13.16 19.29
C GLY A 129 -1.40 12.72 20.72
N GLY A 130 -0.35 11.91 20.88
CA GLY A 130 0.18 11.58 22.20
C GLY A 130 1.08 12.71 22.71
N ALA A 131 0.88 13.15 23.95
CA ALA A 131 1.82 14.05 24.62
C ALA A 131 3.12 13.27 24.98
N ASN A 132 4.05 13.14 24.03
CA ASN A 132 5.28 12.33 24.15
C ASN A 132 5.04 10.81 24.33
N GLN A 133 6.10 10.00 24.26
CA GLN A 133 6.08 8.52 24.27
C GLN A 133 5.39 7.87 25.49
N LEU A 134 4.97 8.65 26.49
CA LEU A 134 4.34 8.20 27.73
C LEU A 134 3.09 9.01 28.14
N GLY A 135 2.66 10.04 27.40
CA GLY A 135 1.58 10.92 27.85
C GLY A 135 0.20 10.60 27.28
N ALA A 136 -0.82 11.17 27.93
CA ALA A 136 -2.22 11.06 27.54
C ALA A 136 -2.46 11.58 26.10
N PHE A 137 -3.44 10.97 25.43
CA PHE A 137 -3.95 11.47 24.15
C PHE A 137 -4.62 12.82 24.38
N PHE A 138 -4.29 13.82 23.55
CA PHE A 138 -4.92 15.13 23.61
C PHE A 138 -5.52 15.51 22.27
N VAL A 139 -6.55 16.34 22.32
CA VAL A 139 -7.16 17.03 21.18
C VAL A 139 -7.24 18.50 21.55
N GLN A 140 -6.82 19.35 20.63
CA GLN A 140 -6.81 20.80 20.79
C GLN A 140 -7.52 21.42 19.60
N TYR A 141 -8.56 22.20 19.88
CA TYR A 141 -9.17 23.09 18.90
C TYR A 141 -8.17 24.19 18.52
N ILE A 142 -7.97 24.39 17.22
CA ILE A 142 -7.03 25.36 16.68
C ILE A 142 -7.78 26.59 16.16
N ALA A 143 -8.67 26.36 15.19
CA ALA A 143 -9.41 27.43 14.54
C ALA A 143 -10.63 26.87 13.78
N THR A 144 -11.55 27.78 13.45
CA THR A 144 -12.66 27.54 12.52
C THR A 144 -12.54 28.54 11.37
N TYR A 145 -12.76 28.06 10.15
CA TYR A 145 -12.71 28.87 8.93
C TYR A 145 -13.98 28.71 8.09
N PHE A 146 -14.13 29.63 7.14
CA PHE A 146 -15.29 29.78 6.25
C PHE A 146 -16.56 30.20 6.97
N GLU A 147 -17.42 30.88 6.24
CA GLU A 147 -18.72 31.34 6.72
C GLU A 147 -19.75 30.20 6.73
N GLU A 148 -20.82 30.38 7.50
CA GLU A 148 -21.98 29.50 7.53
C GLU A 148 -22.78 29.65 6.22
N ASP A 149 -22.70 28.66 5.34
CA ASP A 149 -23.41 28.66 4.05
C ASP A 149 -23.69 27.22 3.53
N LEU A 150 -23.10 26.82 2.40
CA LEU A 150 -23.21 25.51 1.78
C LEU A 150 -22.33 24.50 2.53
N CYS A 151 -22.80 23.26 2.71
CA CYS A 151 -21.98 22.25 3.38
C CYS A 151 -20.68 21.96 2.61
N ILE A 152 -19.61 21.64 3.34
CA ILE A 152 -18.36 21.14 2.74
C ILE A 152 -18.56 19.69 2.33
N SER A 153 -18.38 19.38 1.05
CA SER A 153 -18.57 18.02 0.51
C SER A 153 -17.26 17.23 0.38
N ALA A 154 -16.12 17.89 0.29
CA ALA A 154 -14.80 17.25 0.22
C ALA A 154 -13.71 18.17 0.76
N ILE A 155 -12.66 17.56 1.33
CA ILE A 155 -11.47 18.26 1.83
C ILE A 155 -10.22 17.52 1.32
N GLU A 156 -9.30 18.27 0.72
CA GLU A 156 -7.91 17.86 0.53
C GLU A 156 -6.98 18.80 1.29
N CYS A 157 -5.83 18.28 1.71
CA CYS A 157 -4.86 19.06 2.45
C CYS A 157 -3.44 18.57 2.18
N GLU A 158 -2.53 19.52 2.02
CA GLU A 158 -1.10 19.29 1.93
C GLU A 158 -0.40 19.83 3.18
N VAL A 159 0.63 19.12 3.64
CA VAL A 159 1.54 19.59 4.66
C VAL A 159 2.77 20.13 3.96
N GLU A 160 3.05 21.42 4.12
CA GLU A 160 4.18 22.08 3.47
C GLU A 160 5.18 22.57 4.50
N ARG A 161 6.46 22.28 4.24
CA ARG A 161 7.59 22.80 5.01
C ARG A 161 8.39 23.74 4.10
N LYS A 162 8.26 25.04 4.31
CA LYS A 162 8.97 26.05 3.52
C LYS A 162 10.46 26.08 3.88
N ALA A 163 11.29 26.56 2.96
CA ALA A 163 12.74 26.64 3.14
C ALA A 163 13.17 27.53 4.31
N ASN A 164 12.33 28.49 4.72
CA ASN A 164 12.53 29.35 5.89
C ASN A 164 12.15 28.65 7.22
N GLY A 165 11.78 27.36 7.19
CA GLY A 165 11.37 26.58 8.34
C GLY A 165 9.90 26.74 8.75
N THR A 166 9.10 27.54 8.02
CA THR A 166 7.66 27.67 8.28
C THR A 166 6.94 26.38 7.88
N GLU A 167 6.09 25.88 8.78
CA GLU A 167 5.23 24.70 8.55
C GLU A 167 3.78 25.14 8.43
N GLN A 168 3.16 24.79 7.32
CA GLN A 168 1.82 25.23 6.97
C GLN A 168 0.98 24.10 6.40
N LEU A 169 -0.33 24.25 6.49
CA LEU A 169 -1.32 23.42 5.84
C LEU A 169 -1.93 24.20 4.67
N LEU A 170 -1.85 23.65 3.47
CA LEU A 170 -2.65 24.11 2.32
C LEU A 170 -3.93 23.27 2.30
N ILE A 171 -5.06 23.88 2.62
CA ILE A 171 -6.36 23.22 2.72
C ILE A 171 -7.24 23.64 1.55
N ILE A 172 -7.87 22.66 0.90
CA ILE A 172 -8.82 22.86 -0.19
C ILE A 172 -10.14 22.21 0.21
N ALA A 173 -11.20 23.02 0.27
CA ALA A 173 -12.54 22.61 0.60
C ALA A 173 -13.49 22.82 -0.59
N VAL A 174 -14.38 21.86 -0.82
CA VAL A 174 -15.43 21.94 -1.84
C VAL A 174 -16.74 22.36 -1.20
N LYS A 175 -17.35 23.44 -1.69
CA LYS A 175 -18.70 23.89 -1.31
C LYS A 175 -19.55 24.04 -2.59
N ALA A 176 -20.31 22.99 -2.90
CA ALA A 176 -21.09 22.83 -4.13
C ALA A 176 -20.27 23.05 -5.42
N THR A 177 -20.29 24.25 -6.00
CA THR A 177 -19.59 24.61 -7.26
C THR A 177 -18.27 25.35 -7.00
N TYR A 178 -18.02 25.71 -5.75
CA TYR A 178 -16.89 26.53 -5.33
C TYR A 178 -15.80 25.67 -4.70
N LEU A 179 -14.56 26.05 -4.99
CA LEU A 179 -13.37 25.60 -4.29
C LEU A 179 -12.87 26.75 -3.43
N LEU A 180 -12.80 26.49 -2.13
CA LEU A 180 -12.18 27.40 -1.18
C LEU A 180 -10.80 26.85 -0.84
N MET A 181 -9.78 27.68 -0.94
CA MET A 181 -8.41 27.32 -0.61
C MET A 181 -7.89 28.27 0.47
N ILE A 182 -7.25 27.73 1.50
CA ILE A 182 -6.60 28.51 2.55
C ILE A 182 -5.22 27.93 2.84
N GLU A 183 -4.26 28.80 3.12
CA GLU A 183 -3.01 28.40 3.77
C GLU A 183 -3.06 28.86 5.22
N ILE A 184 -2.81 27.94 6.14
CA ILE A 184 -2.79 28.21 7.57
C ILE A 184 -1.49 27.69 8.17
N ASP A 185 -0.95 28.41 9.13
CA ASP A 185 0.13 27.89 9.96
C ASP A 185 -0.40 26.80 10.89
N PHE A 186 0.51 25.99 11.45
CA PHE A 186 0.16 24.93 12.41
C PHE A 186 -0.50 25.44 13.71
N ASP A 187 -0.41 26.74 13.99
CA ASP A 187 -1.09 27.40 15.11
C ASP A 187 -2.49 27.93 14.76
N GLY A 188 -2.92 27.81 13.50
CA GLY A 188 -4.21 28.32 13.02
C GLY A 188 -4.17 29.75 12.46
N THR A 189 -3.01 30.37 12.33
CA THR A 189 -2.93 31.69 11.71
C THR A 189 -3.20 31.59 10.20
N LEU A 190 -4.26 32.25 9.72
CA LEU A 190 -4.56 32.34 8.29
C LEU A 190 -3.51 33.19 7.56
N ARG A 191 -2.86 32.62 6.55
CA ARG A 191 -1.83 33.28 5.74
C ARG A 191 -2.37 33.83 4.44
N SER A 192 -3.14 33.01 3.73
CA SER A 192 -3.66 33.34 2.41
C SER A 192 -4.96 32.59 2.17
N SER A 193 -5.78 33.12 1.26
CA SER A 193 -6.99 32.44 0.82
C SER A 193 -7.29 32.75 -0.63
N ALA A 194 -7.99 31.83 -1.29
CA ALA A 194 -8.55 32.03 -2.62
C ALA A 194 -9.88 31.27 -2.76
N THR A 195 -10.73 31.76 -3.65
CA THR A 195 -11.99 31.12 -4.02
C THR A 195 -12.05 31.01 -5.54
N LEU A 196 -12.40 29.83 -6.03
CA LEU A 196 -12.62 29.57 -7.45
C LEU A 196 -14.02 29.00 -7.66
N SER A 197 -14.81 29.64 -8.52
CA SER A 197 -16.02 29.04 -9.08
C SER A 197 -15.63 28.17 -10.26
N MET A 198 -16.08 26.91 -10.27
CA MET A 198 -15.89 26.02 -11.43
C MET A 198 -16.87 26.33 -12.58
N GLU A 199 -17.81 27.26 -12.38
CA GLU A 199 -18.87 27.61 -13.34
C GLU A 199 -19.60 26.37 -13.89
N ASN A 200 -19.79 25.38 -13.01
CA ASN A 200 -20.36 24.08 -13.32
C ASN A 200 -21.37 23.69 -12.24
N PHE A 201 -22.17 22.64 -12.46
CA PHE A 201 -23.32 22.38 -11.59
C PHE A 201 -22.95 21.97 -10.16
N MET A 202 -21.97 21.07 -9.99
CA MET A 202 -21.54 20.59 -8.68
C MET A 202 -20.19 19.89 -8.84
N ILE A 203 -19.26 20.17 -7.93
CA ILE A 203 -18.03 19.40 -7.77
C ILE A 203 -18.37 18.13 -6.99
N THR A 204 -18.07 16.99 -7.58
CA THR A 204 -18.38 15.67 -7.01
C THR A 204 -17.14 14.88 -6.65
N GLY A 205 -15.96 15.37 -7.03
CA GLY A 205 -14.72 14.77 -6.58
C GLY A 205 -13.55 15.74 -6.65
N LEU A 206 -12.66 15.62 -5.67
CA LEU A 206 -11.44 16.40 -5.53
C LEU A 206 -10.34 15.43 -5.10
N GLN A 207 -9.25 15.39 -5.85
CA GLN A 207 -8.12 14.52 -5.50
C GLN A 207 -6.80 15.13 -5.95
N GLN A 208 -5.83 15.14 -5.03
CA GLN A 208 -4.47 15.59 -5.32
C GLN A 208 -3.74 14.69 -6.33
N VAL A 209 -3.08 15.30 -7.31
CA VAL A 209 -2.19 14.64 -8.29
C VAL A 209 -0.76 14.66 -7.77
N CYS A 210 -0.25 15.85 -7.49
CA CYS A 210 1.07 16.13 -6.92
C CYS A 210 0.97 17.40 -6.07
N PRO A 211 2.05 17.81 -5.37
CA PRO A 211 2.02 19.04 -4.60
C PRO A 211 1.46 20.20 -5.44
N ARG A 212 0.48 20.89 -4.87
CA ARG A 212 -0.26 22.02 -5.45
C ARG A 212 -1.00 21.76 -6.76
N ARG A 213 -1.21 20.49 -7.13
CA ARG A 213 -1.97 20.12 -8.33
C ARG A 213 -3.06 19.11 -8.03
N TYR A 214 -4.25 19.38 -8.54
CA TYR A 214 -5.46 18.63 -8.20
C TYR A 214 -6.29 18.32 -9.43
N ILE A 215 -7.03 17.22 -9.35
CA ILE A 215 -8.10 16.89 -10.29
C ILE A 215 -9.43 17.13 -9.61
N VAL A 216 -10.29 17.86 -10.30
CA VAL A 216 -11.66 18.13 -9.89
C VAL A 216 -12.61 17.54 -10.92
N CYS A 217 -13.54 16.71 -10.45
CA CYS A 217 -14.61 16.16 -11.27
C CYS A 217 -15.92 16.87 -10.93
N THR A 218 -16.73 17.13 -11.95
CA THR A 218 -18.06 17.73 -11.78
C THR A 218 -19.16 16.78 -12.21
N LEU A 219 -20.35 16.96 -11.63
CA LEU A 219 -21.52 16.13 -11.92
C LEU A 219 -21.81 16.05 -13.43
N PRO A 220 -21.71 17.11 -14.24
CA PRO A 220 -22.00 17.04 -15.69
C PRO A 220 -20.96 16.32 -16.57
N GLY A 221 -20.02 15.54 -16.02
CA GLY A 221 -19.10 14.77 -16.86
C GLY A 221 -17.77 15.45 -17.17
N LYS A 222 -17.44 16.56 -16.49
CA LYS A 222 -16.19 17.30 -16.75
C LYS A 222 -15.12 17.04 -15.70
N MET A 223 -13.88 17.11 -16.15
CA MET A 223 -12.68 17.01 -15.32
C MET A 223 -11.81 18.23 -15.54
N PHE A 224 -11.29 18.78 -14.46
CA PHE A 224 -10.41 19.94 -14.46
C PHE A 224 -9.13 19.64 -13.71
N HIS A 225 -8.01 20.05 -14.28
CA HIS A 225 -6.73 20.12 -13.61
C HIS A 225 -6.57 21.51 -13.00
N LEU A 226 -6.26 21.55 -11.71
CA LEU A 226 -6.02 22.77 -10.97
C LEU A 226 -4.56 22.85 -10.59
N GLN A 227 -3.98 24.04 -10.69
CA GLN A 227 -2.68 24.39 -10.17
C GLN A 227 -2.82 25.57 -9.21
N VAL A 228 -2.20 25.44 -8.03
CA VAL A 228 -2.24 26.43 -6.97
C VAL A 228 -0.86 27.06 -6.82
N ASP A 229 -0.72 28.34 -7.14
CA ASP A 229 0.54 29.06 -7.10
C ASP A 229 0.53 30.12 -5.97
N GLU A 230 1.67 30.32 -5.31
CA GLU A 230 1.86 31.44 -4.38
C GLU A 230 2.19 32.72 -5.15
N VAL A 231 1.43 33.79 -4.89
CA VAL A 231 1.72 35.11 -5.47
C VAL A 231 2.75 35.83 -4.62
N SER A 232 3.98 35.89 -5.12
CA SER A 232 5.17 36.41 -4.41
C SER A 232 5.03 37.86 -3.92
N SER A 233 4.12 38.64 -4.52
CA SER A 233 3.97 40.08 -4.26
C SER A 233 2.81 40.46 -3.35
N ARG A 234 1.90 39.53 -2.99
CA ARG A 234 0.63 39.87 -2.32
C ARG A 234 0.15 38.89 -1.24
N SER A 235 0.98 37.94 -0.78
CA SER A 235 0.57 36.91 0.20
C SER A 235 -0.79 36.29 -0.17
N GLY A 236 -0.96 35.95 -1.44
CA GLY A 236 -2.22 35.48 -2.00
C GLY A 236 -2.01 34.19 -2.77
N LEU A 237 -3.07 33.37 -2.82
CA LEU A 237 -3.12 32.19 -3.65
C LEU A 237 -3.66 32.56 -5.04
N GLN A 238 -3.05 32.04 -6.08
CA GLN A 238 -3.60 32.07 -7.43
C GLN A 238 -3.95 30.65 -7.86
N ILE A 239 -5.15 30.48 -8.42
CA ILE A 239 -5.63 29.19 -8.89
C ILE A 239 -5.75 29.27 -10.41
N ALA A 240 -4.98 28.43 -11.09
CA ALA A 240 -5.13 28.19 -12.52
C ALA A 240 -5.97 26.92 -12.72
N GLN A 241 -6.94 26.98 -13.63
CA GLN A 241 -7.77 25.82 -14.00
C GLN A 241 -7.67 25.53 -15.50
N GLN A 242 -7.66 24.25 -15.83
CA GLN A 242 -7.66 23.78 -17.21
C GLN A 242 -8.54 22.54 -17.33
N GLU A 243 -9.47 22.52 -18.30
CA GLU A 243 -10.25 21.31 -18.60
C GLU A 243 -9.31 20.20 -19.12
N VAL A 244 -9.47 18.99 -18.57
CA VAL A 244 -8.61 17.84 -18.89
C VAL A 244 -9.06 17.23 -20.21
N ALA A 245 -8.16 17.21 -21.18
CA ALA A 245 -8.36 16.42 -22.40
C ALA A 245 -8.34 14.93 -22.05
N THR A 246 -9.40 14.21 -22.43
CA THR A 246 -9.57 12.79 -22.10
C THR A 246 -10.10 12.01 -23.30
N ASP A 247 -9.62 10.78 -23.45
CA ASP A 247 -10.13 9.77 -24.37
C ASP A 247 -11.28 8.95 -23.76
N LEU A 248 -11.58 9.18 -22.47
CA LEU A 248 -12.70 8.56 -21.79
C LEU A 248 -14.01 9.20 -22.25
N ASN A 249 -15.04 8.37 -22.48
CA ASN A 249 -16.39 8.86 -22.76
C ASN A 249 -17.09 9.35 -21.47
N VAL A 250 -16.47 10.25 -20.70
CA VAL A 250 -17.03 10.79 -19.46
C VAL A 250 -18.20 11.74 -19.70
N GLY A 251 -18.26 12.42 -20.86
CA GLY A 251 -19.36 13.34 -21.19
C GLY A 251 -20.74 12.69 -21.33
N SER A 252 -20.79 11.36 -21.47
CA SER A 252 -22.05 10.59 -21.47
C SER A 252 -22.51 10.19 -20.06
N TYR A 253 -21.73 10.53 -19.02
CA TYR A 253 -21.95 10.10 -17.65
C TYR A 253 -21.94 11.28 -16.70
N ALA A 254 -22.75 11.19 -15.66
CA ALA A 254 -22.65 12.04 -14.50
C ALA A 254 -21.58 11.49 -13.56
N LEU A 255 -20.59 12.29 -13.18
CA LEU A 255 -19.49 11.84 -12.32
C LEU A 255 -19.86 12.05 -10.86
N TYR A 256 -19.68 11.02 -10.03
CA TYR A 256 -20.03 11.02 -8.61
C TYR A 256 -18.83 10.98 -7.67
N GLY A 257 -17.63 10.90 -8.22
CA GLY A 257 -16.41 10.88 -7.43
C GLY A 257 -15.19 10.53 -8.24
N VAL A 258 -14.03 10.88 -7.68
CA VAL A 258 -12.73 10.45 -8.16
C VAL A 258 -11.91 9.94 -6.98
N ALA A 259 -11.19 8.87 -7.21
CA ALA A 259 -10.20 8.35 -6.29
C ALA A 259 -8.92 8.06 -7.06
N ALA A 260 -7.78 8.16 -6.38
CA ALA A 260 -6.50 7.81 -6.93
C ALA A 260 -5.83 6.72 -6.10
N SER A 261 -5.06 5.87 -6.77
CA SER A 261 -4.18 4.90 -6.14
C SER A 261 -3.16 5.59 -5.24
N ARG A 262 -2.43 4.84 -4.43
CA ARG A 262 -1.46 5.37 -3.46
C ARG A 262 -0.39 6.23 -4.14
N THR A 263 0.19 5.73 -5.22
CA THR A 263 1.19 6.43 -6.04
C THR A 263 0.58 7.46 -6.99
N ARG A 264 -0.75 7.60 -7.01
CA ARG A 264 -1.49 8.49 -7.92
C ARG A 264 -1.21 8.20 -9.41
N THR A 265 -0.79 6.98 -9.74
CA THR A 265 -0.57 6.55 -11.13
C THR A 265 -1.82 5.92 -11.73
N GLY A 266 -2.64 5.28 -10.90
CA GLY A 266 -3.95 4.73 -11.26
C GLY A 266 -5.08 5.59 -10.71
N TRP A 267 -6.12 5.82 -11.51
CA TRP A 267 -7.23 6.69 -11.18
C TRP A 267 -8.56 6.00 -11.46
N PHE A 268 -9.52 6.24 -10.58
CA PHE A 268 -10.85 5.64 -10.60
C PHE A 268 -11.88 6.74 -10.58
N ILE A 269 -12.75 6.77 -11.59
CA ILE A 269 -13.82 7.75 -11.69
C ILE A 269 -15.14 7.01 -11.66
N LEU A 270 -16.02 7.42 -10.74
CA LEU A 270 -17.34 6.85 -10.60
C LEU A 270 -18.32 7.61 -11.50
N GLY A 271 -18.91 6.92 -12.47
CA GLY A 271 -19.88 7.49 -13.41
C GLY A 271 -21.22 6.79 -13.35
N TYR A 272 -22.29 7.55 -13.53
CA TYR A 272 -23.64 7.05 -13.78
C TYR A 272 -24.12 7.55 -15.14
N PRO A 273 -24.68 6.72 -16.04
CA PRO A 273 -25.14 7.19 -17.34
C PRO A 273 -26.12 8.35 -17.25
N SER A 274 -25.81 9.47 -17.91
CA SER A 274 -26.66 10.68 -17.88
C SER A 274 -27.96 10.52 -18.66
N ARG A 275 -28.05 9.51 -19.53
CA ARG A 275 -29.25 9.18 -20.32
C ARG A 275 -29.72 7.77 -19.97
N ARG A 276 -31.03 7.61 -19.74
CA ARG A 276 -31.65 6.30 -19.57
C ARG A 276 -31.64 5.57 -20.91
N PHE A 277 -31.06 4.37 -20.94
CA PHE A 277 -31.22 3.46 -22.07
C PHE A 277 -32.50 2.66 -21.81
N ASP A 278 -33.64 3.09 -22.37
CA ASP A 278 -34.99 2.54 -22.10
C ASP A 278 -35.15 1.03 -22.40
N HIS A 279 -34.19 0.40 -23.08
CA HIS A 279 -34.20 -1.03 -23.40
C HIS A 279 -33.30 -1.89 -22.49
N LEU A 280 -32.51 -1.29 -21.60
CA LEU A 280 -31.69 -2.01 -20.64
C LEU A 280 -32.27 -1.78 -19.24
N THR A 281 -33.03 -2.76 -18.76
CA THR A 281 -33.54 -2.86 -17.37
C THR A 281 -32.38 -3.10 -16.37
N LEU A 282 -31.20 -2.51 -16.59
CA LEU A 282 -30.06 -2.62 -15.70
C LEU A 282 -30.24 -1.60 -14.56
N ARG A 283 -30.85 -2.06 -13.47
CA ARG A 283 -31.01 -1.32 -12.20
C ARG A 283 -29.71 -1.00 -11.45
N SER A 284 -28.53 -1.26 -12.04
CA SER A 284 -27.25 -0.91 -11.43
C SER A 284 -26.27 -0.35 -12.46
N PRO A 285 -26.33 0.94 -12.80
CA PRO A 285 -25.42 1.50 -13.79
C PRO A 285 -24.42 2.42 -13.09
N THR A 286 -23.56 1.83 -12.27
CA THR A 286 -22.36 2.51 -11.78
C THR A 286 -21.19 2.02 -12.64
N CYS A 287 -20.69 2.88 -13.53
CA CYS A 287 -19.49 2.62 -14.30
C CYS A 287 -18.27 3.11 -13.51
N ILE A 288 -17.25 2.28 -13.38
CA ILE A 288 -15.95 2.70 -12.82
C ILE A 288 -14.99 2.82 -14.00
N PHE A 289 -14.61 4.05 -14.33
CA PHE A 289 -13.53 4.29 -15.28
C PHE A 289 -12.20 4.13 -14.56
N PHE A 290 -11.39 3.19 -15.03
CA PHE A 290 -10.01 3.03 -14.59
C PHE A 290 -9.07 3.65 -15.63
N CYS A 291 -8.31 4.68 -15.23
CA CYS A 291 -7.49 5.47 -16.14
C CYS A 291 -6.15 5.87 -15.50
N ARG A 292 -5.31 6.53 -16.31
CA ARG A 292 -4.04 7.13 -15.90
C ARG A 292 -4.00 8.59 -16.32
N PHE A 293 -3.31 9.44 -15.57
CA PHE A 293 -2.98 10.79 -16.03
C PHE A 293 -1.56 10.82 -16.58
N ASN A 294 -1.37 11.51 -17.71
CA ASN A 294 -0.06 11.65 -18.36
C ASN A 294 0.98 12.36 -17.47
N GLN A 295 0.55 13.16 -16.51
CA GLN A 295 1.44 13.89 -15.60
C GLN A 295 2.02 13.01 -14.48
N ARG A 296 1.55 11.77 -14.33
CA ARG A 296 2.03 10.80 -13.33
C ARG A 296 2.39 9.50 -14.01
N ASP A 297 3.58 9.46 -14.57
CA ASP A 297 4.10 8.25 -15.20
C ASP A 297 4.51 7.21 -14.13
N ALA A 298 3.95 6.01 -14.26
CA ALA A 298 4.18 4.93 -13.31
C ALA A 298 5.59 4.34 -13.43
N LEU A 299 6.14 4.29 -14.63
CA LEU A 299 7.48 3.76 -14.87
C LEU A 299 8.54 4.73 -14.35
N GLU A 300 8.42 6.03 -14.64
CA GLU A 300 9.30 7.06 -14.09
C GLU A 300 9.30 7.02 -12.56
N MET A 301 8.13 6.84 -11.94
CA MET A 301 8.02 6.72 -10.49
C MET A 301 8.75 5.50 -9.93
N LEU A 302 8.66 4.35 -10.59
CA LEU A 302 9.40 3.15 -10.18
C LEU A 302 10.91 3.32 -10.37
N LEU A 303 11.35 3.97 -11.45
CA LEU A 303 12.77 4.23 -11.70
C LEU A 303 13.36 5.25 -10.71
N ALA A 304 12.57 6.23 -10.27
CA ALA A 304 12.98 7.25 -9.30
C ALA A 304 12.85 6.80 -7.83
N ASN A 305 12.39 5.58 -7.57
CA ASN A 305 12.18 5.07 -6.21
C ASN A 305 13.52 4.77 -5.50
N SER A 306 13.94 5.69 -4.64
CA SER A 306 15.18 5.58 -3.86
C SER A 306 15.12 4.58 -2.71
N THR A 307 13.93 4.06 -2.36
CA THR A 307 13.79 3.06 -1.29
C THR A 307 14.13 1.65 -1.76
N TYR A 308 14.21 1.42 -3.07
CA TYR A 308 14.46 0.10 -3.68
C TYR A 308 13.47 -0.99 -3.25
N ARG A 309 12.24 -0.62 -2.87
CA ARG A 309 11.19 -1.52 -2.38
C ARG A 309 9.85 -1.25 -3.07
N LEU A 310 9.09 -2.31 -3.36
CA LEU A 310 7.78 -2.23 -4.03
C LEU A 310 6.59 -2.08 -3.07
N GLU A 311 6.78 -2.20 -1.75
CA GLU A 311 5.71 -2.19 -0.74
C GLU A 311 4.71 -1.02 -0.87
N SER A 312 5.20 0.17 -1.24
CA SER A 312 4.36 1.36 -1.45
C SER A 312 4.11 1.71 -2.93
N TYR A 313 4.53 0.84 -3.85
CA TYR A 313 4.54 1.07 -5.30
C TYR A 313 3.90 -0.06 -6.12
N HIS A 314 3.21 -1.00 -5.47
CA HIS A 314 2.52 -2.11 -6.15
C HIS A 314 1.49 -1.65 -7.19
N ASP A 315 0.80 -0.54 -6.92
CA ASP A 315 -0.14 0.07 -7.86
C ASP A 315 0.58 0.66 -9.08
N ALA A 316 1.73 1.32 -8.91
CA ALA A 316 2.57 1.76 -10.02
C ALA A 316 3.11 0.56 -10.85
N ALA A 317 3.56 -0.51 -10.19
CA ALA A 317 4.00 -1.74 -10.85
C ALA A 317 2.89 -2.36 -11.72
N GLU A 318 1.68 -2.44 -11.19
CA GLU A 318 0.51 -2.93 -11.93
C GLU A 318 0.13 -2.00 -13.09
N MET A 319 0.23 -0.68 -12.91
CA MET A 319 0.01 0.29 -13.98
C MET A 319 1.01 0.13 -15.13
N VAL A 320 2.29 -0.09 -14.84
CA VAL A 320 3.31 -0.39 -15.86
C VAL A 320 2.98 -1.70 -16.57
N ARG A 321 2.61 -2.75 -15.82
CA ARG A 321 2.22 -4.04 -16.40
C ARG A 321 1.02 -3.91 -17.34
N PHE A 322 -0.01 -3.20 -16.91
CA PHE A 322 -1.22 -2.95 -17.69
C PHE A 322 -0.93 -2.13 -18.95
N HIS A 323 -0.14 -1.06 -18.81
CA HIS A 323 0.20 -0.20 -19.94
C HIS A 323 1.10 -0.93 -20.95
N GLY A 324 2.15 -1.62 -20.48
CA GLY A 324 3.06 -2.39 -21.31
C GLY A 324 2.39 -3.58 -22.02
N ASN A 325 1.38 -4.20 -21.40
CA ASN A 325 0.55 -5.20 -22.08
C ASN A 325 -0.25 -4.61 -23.25
N LYS A 326 -0.67 -3.33 -23.18
CA LYS A 326 -1.37 -2.69 -24.31
C LYS A 326 -0.41 -2.09 -25.33
N GLN A 327 0.71 -1.54 -24.88
CA GLN A 327 1.69 -0.80 -25.67
C GLN A 327 3.12 -1.21 -25.27
N PRO A 328 3.66 -2.32 -25.79
CA PRO A 328 4.97 -2.85 -25.35
C PRO A 328 6.13 -1.85 -25.43
N LYS A 329 6.08 -0.89 -26.37
CA LYS A 329 7.11 0.15 -26.52
C LYS A 329 7.31 1.00 -25.26
N THR A 330 6.32 1.09 -24.38
CA THR A 330 6.43 1.86 -23.14
C THR A 330 7.37 1.19 -22.14
N LEU A 331 7.76 -0.06 -22.37
CA LEU A 331 8.68 -0.83 -21.52
C LEU A 331 10.16 -0.64 -21.91
N ALA A 332 10.46 0.05 -23.02
CA ALA A 332 11.82 0.21 -23.54
C ALA A 332 12.85 0.67 -22.48
N PRO A 333 12.55 1.61 -21.56
CA PRO A 333 13.51 2.00 -20.52
C PRO A 333 13.95 0.85 -19.59
N LEU A 334 13.12 -0.18 -19.43
CA LEU A 334 13.48 -1.39 -18.68
C LEU A 334 14.22 -2.42 -19.55
N GLU A 335 13.97 -2.44 -20.85
CA GLU A 335 14.58 -3.39 -21.79
C GLU A 335 16.02 -3.02 -22.15
N ASP A 336 16.26 -1.72 -22.34
CA ASP A 336 17.57 -1.21 -22.77
C ASP A 336 18.57 -1.11 -21.60
N ALA A 337 18.12 -1.33 -20.37
CA ALA A 337 18.95 -1.24 -19.17
C ALA A 337 19.88 -2.44 -19.05
N GLN A 338 21.19 -2.25 -19.30
CA GLN A 338 22.19 -3.22 -18.90
C GLN A 338 22.37 -3.20 -17.38
N LEU A 339 22.01 -4.30 -16.71
CA LEU A 339 22.12 -4.41 -15.27
C LEU A 339 23.52 -4.88 -14.86
N GLU A 340 24.08 -4.24 -13.84
CA GLU A 340 25.27 -4.70 -13.14
C GLU A 340 24.86 -5.14 -11.75
N LEU A 341 24.78 -6.45 -11.55
CA LEU A 341 24.27 -7.02 -10.31
C LEU A 341 25.36 -7.07 -9.24
N SER A 342 24.97 -6.70 -8.03
CA SER A 342 25.73 -6.81 -6.80
C SER A 342 24.86 -7.49 -5.72
N LEU A 343 25.39 -7.67 -4.50
CA LEU A 343 24.67 -8.26 -3.37
C LEU A 343 23.93 -7.22 -2.51
N ASP A 344 23.23 -6.29 -3.15
CA ASP A 344 22.52 -5.16 -2.52
C ASP A 344 21.02 -5.11 -2.84
N GLU A 345 20.30 -4.21 -2.15
CA GLU A 345 18.85 -4.00 -2.35
C GLU A 345 18.54 -3.39 -3.73
N GLN A 346 19.45 -2.59 -4.28
CA GLN A 346 19.27 -1.96 -5.59
C GLN A 346 19.24 -3.00 -6.72
N SER A 347 20.15 -3.97 -6.70
CA SER A 347 20.22 -5.07 -7.66
C SER A 347 18.97 -5.95 -7.58
N ILE A 348 18.50 -6.25 -6.37
CA ILE A 348 17.22 -6.93 -6.15
C ILE A 348 16.08 -6.12 -6.77
N TYR A 349 16.03 -4.81 -6.52
CA TYR A 349 14.98 -3.94 -7.04
C TYR A 349 14.97 -3.87 -8.57
N GLN A 350 16.13 -3.73 -9.20
CA GLN A 350 16.26 -3.76 -10.65
C GLN A 350 15.74 -5.08 -11.25
N LEU A 351 16.06 -6.22 -10.64
CA LEU A 351 15.52 -7.52 -11.05
C LEU A 351 14.00 -7.60 -10.87
N LYS A 352 13.43 -6.98 -9.83
CA LYS A 352 11.97 -6.87 -9.66
C LYS A 352 11.33 -6.04 -10.77
N LEU A 353 11.97 -4.95 -11.21
CA LEU A 353 11.50 -4.18 -12.37
C LEU A 353 11.53 -5.01 -13.66
N GLN A 354 12.56 -5.86 -13.84
CA GLN A 354 12.59 -6.82 -14.95
C GLN A 354 11.42 -7.82 -14.87
N LEU A 355 11.06 -8.32 -13.69
CA LEU A 355 9.88 -9.18 -13.54
C LEU A 355 8.58 -8.48 -13.96
N ILE A 356 8.43 -7.18 -13.68
CA ILE A 356 7.25 -6.39 -14.12
C ILE A 356 7.21 -6.32 -15.65
N GLN A 357 8.34 -6.02 -16.29
CA GLN A 357 8.46 -5.97 -17.75
C GLN A 357 8.17 -7.34 -18.40
N LEU A 358 8.77 -8.42 -17.88
CA LEU A 358 8.52 -9.78 -18.37
C LEU A 358 7.05 -10.17 -18.22
N SER A 359 6.43 -9.84 -17.08
CA SER A 359 5.01 -10.12 -16.84
C SER A 359 4.08 -9.41 -17.83
N ALA A 360 4.42 -8.16 -18.20
CA ALA A 360 3.68 -7.42 -19.22
C ALA A 360 3.81 -8.06 -20.60
N ARG A 361 5.04 -8.47 -20.99
CA ARG A 361 5.31 -9.13 -22.27
C ARG A 361 4.70 -10.52 -22.36
N ILE A 362 4.73 -11.29 -21.28
CA ILE A 362 4.03 -12.58 -21.18
C ILE A 362 2.55 -12.33 -21.46
N SER A 363 1.92 -11.40 -20.72
CA SER A 363 0.50 -11.06 -20.90
C SER A 363 0.15 -10.66 -22.34
N TYR A 364 1.03 -9.88 -22.99
CA TYR A 364 0.86 -9.50 -24.38
C TYR A 364 1.00 -10.70 -25.33
N ASN A 365 1.99 -11.56 -25.13
CA ASN A 365 2.33 -12.61 -26.09
C ASN A 365 1.59 -13.93 -25.87
N THR A 366 1.01 -14.19 -24.70
CA THR A 366 0.35 -15.49 -24.38
C THR A 366 -0.69 -15.92 -25.40
N LYS A 367 -1.44 -14.97 -25.99
CA LYS A 367 -2.44 -15.27 -27.02
C LYS A 367 -1.91 -15.11 -28.47
N ARG A 368 -0.65 -14.70 -28.64
CA ARG A 368 -0.05 -14.32 -29.93
C ARG A 368 1.03 -15.31 -30.38
N ASN A 369 1.93 -15.73 -29.49
CA ASN A 369 3.04 -16.63 -29.83
C ASN A 369 3.46 -17.48 -28.62
N GLN A 370 3.09 -18.77 -28.63
CA GLN A 370 3.37 -19.68 -27.53
C GLN A 370 4.86 -19.97 -27.33
N ALA A 371 5.63 -20.19 -28.40
CA ALA A 371 7.06 -20.51 -28.29
C ALA A 371 7.84 -19.34 -27.69
N PHE A 372 7.54 -18.12 -28.13
CA PHE A 372 8.12 -16.91 -27.56
C PHE A 372 7.73 -16.72 -26.09
N THR A 373 6.45 -16.92 -25.75
CA THR A 373 5.98 -16.87 -24.36
C THR A 373 6.66 -17.87 -23.45
N LEU A 374 6.94 -19.10 -23.92
CA LEU A 374 7.70 -20.08 -23.13
C LEU A 374 9.13 -19.60 -22.81
N GLY A 375 9.78 -18.93 -23.77
CA GLY A 375 11.08 -18.28 -23.54
C GLY A 375 10.99 -17.19 -22.46
N LEU A 376 9.96 -16.35 -22.49
CA LEU A 376 9.73 -15.32 -21.47
C LEU A 376 9.46 -15.92 -20.08
N TYR A 377 8.73 -17.04 -19.99
CA TYR A 377 8.54 -17.74 -18.71
C TYR A 377 9.86 -18.30 -18.15
N ALA A 378 10.74 -18.82 -19.02
CA ALA A 378 12.06 -19.28 -18.61
C ALA A 378 12.92 -18.11 -18.07
N GLN A 379 12.90 -16.96 -18.76
CA GLN A 379 13.52 -15.71 -18.28
C GLN A 379 12.95 -15.29 -16.93
N HIS A 380 11.62 -15.24 -16.78
CA HIS A 380 10.97 -14.86 -15.55
C HIS A 380 11.39 -15.76 -14.38
N ARG A 381 11.40 -17.09 -14.57
CA ARG A 381 11.84 -18.04 -13.55
C ARG A 381 13.30 -17.83 -13.17
N PHE A 382 14.16 -17.58 -14.15
CA PHE A 382 15.58 -17.32 -13.93
C PHE A 382 15.81 -16.02 -13.13
N ILE A 383 15.12 -14.93 -13.46
CA ILE A 383 15.19 -13.67 -12.72
C ILE A 383 14.70 -13.86 -11.27
N CYS A 384 13.62 -14.61 -11.03
CA CYS A 384 13.22 -14.96 -9.66
C CYS A 384 14.34 -15.71 -8.91
N ALA A 385 15.01 -16.67 -9.56
CA ALA A 385 16.11 -17.41 -8.94
C ALA A 385 17.31 -16.50 -8.61
N LEU A 386 17.61 -15.49 -9.44
CA LEU A 386 18.64 -14.49 -9.15
C LEU A 386 18.29 -13.63 -7.94
N ILE A 387 17.03 -13.17 -7.81
CA ILE A 387 16.58 -12.42 -6.63
C ILE A 387 16.74 -13.28 -5.36
N GLU A 388 16.30 -14.54 -5.41
CA GLU A 388 16.45 -15.49 -4.31
C GLU A 388 17.93 -15.74 -3.99
N CYS A 389 18.79 -15.82 -4.99
CA CYS A 389 20.22 -16.03 -4.84
C CYS A 389 20.92 -14.86 -4.16
N ILE A 390 20.61 -13.62 -4.57
CA ILE A 390 21.18 -12.42 -3.93
C ILE A 390 20.76 -12.37 -2.45
N ASN A 391 19.49 -12.64 -2.14
CA ASN A 391 19.02 -12.71 -0.75
C ASN A 391 19.70 -13.85 0.02
N ALA A 392 19.85 -15.03 -0.59
CA ALA A 392 20.56 -16.16 0.00
C ALA A 392 22.01 -15.79 0.34
N SER A 393 22.73 -15.14 -0.58
CA SER A 393 24.11 -14.70 -0.36
C SER A 393 24.23 -13.68 0.77
N ARG A 394 23.27 -12.74 0.90
CA ARG A 394 23.22 -11.80 2.03
C ARG A 394 23.03 -12.52 3.37
N ILE A 395 22.12 -13.50 3.43
CA ILE A 395 21.89 -14.31 4.64
C ILE A 395 23.14 -15.16 4.96
N VAL A 396 23.76 -15.78 3.96
CA VAL A 396 24.98 -16.57 4.13
C VAL A 396 26.12 -15.72 4.67
N ARG A 397 26.38 -14.53 4.11
CA ARG A 397 27.40 -13.61 4.63
C ARG A 397 27.16 -13.27 6.10
N TRP A 398 25.92 -12.96 6.47
CA TRP A 398 25.57 -12.69 7.85
C TRP A 398 25.79 -13.89 8.78
N LEU A 399 25.44 -15.11 8.35
CA LEU A 399 25.69 -16.33 9.12
C LEU A 399 27.18 -16.61 9.28
N VAL A 400 27.99 -16.36 8.24
CA VAL A 400 29.46 -16.48 8.29
C VAL A 400 30.05 -15.48 9.28
N GLU A 401 29.59 -14.22 9.27
CA GLU A 401 30.00 -13.20 10.24
C GLU A 401 29.65 -13.62 11.67
N LYS A 402 28.44 -14.13 11.90
CA LYS A 402 28.00 -14.64 13.21
C LYS A 402 28.86 -15.80 13.69
N TYR A 403 29.16 -16.75 12.81
CA TYR A 403 30.06 -17.85 13.13
C TYR A 403 31.47 -17.36 13.45
N THR A 404 31.97 -16.37 12.71
CA THR A 404 33.30 -15.79 12.96
C THR A 404 33.37 -15.17 14.36
N GLN A 405 32.30 -14.50 14.80
CA GLN A 405 32.21 -13.86 16.11
C GLN A 405 32.01 -14.86 17.26
N ARG A 406 31.17 -15.89 17.08
CA ARG A 406 30.73 -16.79 18.17
C ARG A 406 31.36 -18.17 18.15
N LYS A 407 31.99 -18.56 17.04
CA LYS A 407 32.51 -19.91 16.74
C LYS A 407 31.48 -21.03 16.84
N ALA A 408 30.19 -20.69 16.83
CA ALA A 408 29.08 -21.62 16.82
C ALA A 408 27.86 -20.96 16.17
N LEU A 409 27.06 -21.78 15.47
CA LEU A 409 25.75 -21.42 14.94
C LEU A 409 24.68 -22.30 15.58
N HIS A 410 23.48 -21.76 15.74
CA HIS A 410 22.33 -22.55 16.17
C HIS A 410 22.04 -23.68 15.15
N PRO A 411 21.54 -24.86 15.55
CA PRO A 411 21.23 -25.96 14.62
C PRO A 411 20.42 -25.52 13.39
N MET A 412 19.34 -24.75 13.60
CA MET A 412 18.54 -24.21 12.48
C MET A 412 19.31 -23.23 11.57
N GLN A 413 20.29 -22.51 12.10
CA GLN A 413 21.17 -21.64 11.32
C GLN A 413 22.17 -22.44 10.49
N GLN A 414 22.70 -23.55 11.04
CA GLN A 414 23.54 -24.49 10.29
C GLN A 414 22.78 -25.12 9.13
N GLU A 415 21.52 -25.52 9.38
CA GLU A 415 20.64 -26.09 8.37
C GLU A 415 20.30 -25.07 7.26
N ALA A 416 19.96 -23.84 7.64
CA ALA A 416 19.77 -22.75 6.69
C ALA A 416 21.04 -22.48 5.86
N LEU A 417 22.21 -22.41 6.50
CA LEU A 417 23.49 -22.20 5.82
C LEU A 417 23.77 -23.31 4.80
N ARG A 418 23.56 -24.57 5.19
CA ARG A 418 23.72 -25.75 4.33
C ARG A 418 22.83 -25.66 3.09
N CYS A 419 21.54 -25.40 3.29
CA CYS A 419 20.54 -25.28 2.22
C CYS A 419 20.85 -24.11 1.28
N LEU A 420 21.15 -22.92 1.81
CA LEU A 420 21.44 -21.73 1.02
C LEU A 420 22.73 -21.87 0.21
N ARG A 421 23.79 -22.40 0.81
CA ARG A 421 25.05 -22.68 0.11
C ARG A 421 24.84 -23.63 -1.05
N ASN A 422 24.07 -24.70 -0.84
CA ASN A 422 23.77 -25.66 -1.91
C ASN A 422 22.96 -25.02 -3.04
N PHE A 423 21.96 -24.20 -2.70
CA PHE A 423 21.19 -23.45 -3.70
C PHE A 423 22.06 -22.51 -4.54
N ILE A 424 22.95 -21.73 -3.91
CA ILE A 424 23.90 -20.86 -4.62
C ILE A 424 24.80 -21.70 -5.54
N ARG A 425 25.33 -22.83 -5.05
CA ARG A 425 26.19 -23.74 -5.82
C ARG A 425 25.48 -24.29 -7.06
N THR A 426 24.25 -24.78 -6.91
CA THR A 426 23.41 -25.25 -8.02
C THR A 426 23.22 -24.16 -9.08
N LEU A 427 22.93 -22.92 -8.66
CA LEU A 427 22.78 -21.83 -9.62
C LEU A 427 24.09 -21.52 -10.35
N THR A 428 25.24 -21.57 -9.67
CA THR A 428 26.54 -21.27 -10.28
C THR A 428 27.09 -22.38 -11.20
N ALA A 429 26.69 -23.63 -10.99
CA ALA A 429 27.24 -24.81 -11.66
C ALA A 429 26.30 -25.44 -12.69
N GLU A 430 24.99 -25.41 -12.45
CA GLU A 430 24.00 -26.22 -13.20
C GLU A 430 22.90 -25.37 -13.86
N ALA A 431 22.86 -24.06 -13.64
CA ALA A 431 21.77 -23.23 -14.14
C ALA A 431 21.72 -23.18 -15.67
N GLN A 432 20.59 -23.64 -16.22
CA GLN A 432 20.22 -23.36 -17.60
C GLN A 432 19.83 -21.88 -17.72
N CYS A 433 20.77 -21.06 -18.16
CA CYS A 433 20.56 -19.63 -18.34
C CYS A 433 19.85 -19.38 -19.67
N PRO A 434 18.70 -18.69 -19.68
CA PRO A 434 18.17 -18.12 -20.92
C PRO A 434 19.22 -17.19 -21.52
N GLY A 435 19.57 -17.35 -22.80
CA GLY A 435 20.69 -16.63 -23.41
C GLY A 435 20.62 -15.10 -23.25
N GLU A 436 19.43 -14.51 -23.27
CA GLU A 436 19.22 -13.07 -23.06
C GLU A 436 19.56 -12.60 -21.62
N CYS A 437 19.63 -13.50 -20.64
CA CYS A 437 19.90 -13.20 -19.23
C CYS A 437 21.25 -13.76 -18.74
N GLU A 438 22.01 -14.47 -19.58
CA GLU A 438 23.27 -15.12 -19.20
C GLU A 438 24.33 -14.14 -18.67
N TYR A 439 24.34 -12.92 -19.20
CA TYR A 439 25.26 -11.86 -18.77
C TYR A 439 25.10 -11.50 -17.28
N LEU A 440 23.89 -11.61 -16.73
CA LEU A 440 23.58 -11.29 -15.34
C LEU A 440 24.32 -12.22 -14.37
N LEU A 441 24.22 -13.53 -14.61
CA LEU A 441 24.91 -14.53 -13.79
C LEU A 441 26.42 -14.47 -14.02
N THR A 442 26.86 -14.25 -15.26
CA THR A 442 28.29 -14.17 -15.59
C THR A 442 29.01 -13.11 -14.75
N LYS A 443 28.42 -11.91 -14.63
CA LYS A 443 28.97 -10.82 -13.81
C LYS A 443 28.88 -11.09 -12.30
N LEU A 444 27.79 -11.73 -11.84
CA LEU A 444 27.56 -12.00 -10.41
C LEU A 444 28.37 -13.19 -9.88
N LYS A 445 28.70 -14.16 -10.75
CA LYS A 445 29.33 -15.44 -10.39
C LYS A 445 30.61 -15.32 -9.54
N PRO A 446 31.56 -14.41 -9.82
CA PRO A 446 32.75 -14.26 -8.97
C PRO A 446 32.38 -13.96 -7.51
N THR A 447 31.45 -13.03 -7.28
CA THR A 447 30.98 -12.69 -5.94
C THR A 447 30.23 -13.84 -5.26
N LEU A 448 29.49 -14.66 -6.02
CA LEU A 448 28.84 -15.86 -5.48
C LEU A 448 29.87 -16.91 -5.04
N LEU A 449 30.96 -17.08 -5.81
CA LEU A 449 32.04 -18.01 -5.47
C LEU A 449 32.77 -17.58 -4.19
N GLU A 450 33.02 -16.28 -4.00
CA GLU A 450 33.59 -15.73 -2.75
C GLU A 450 32.70 -16.03 -1.53
N VAL A 451 31.37 -15.88 -1.69
CA VAL A 451 30.40 -16.20 -0.63
C VAL A 451 30.43 -17.69 -0.30
N LEU A 452 30.52 -18.56 -1.31
CA LEU A 452 30.61 -20.00 -1.14
C LEU A 452 31.92 -20.40 -0.45
N GLU A 453 33.05 -19.82 -0.85
CA GLU A 453 34.37 -20.10 -0.27
C GLU A 453 34.40 -19.78 1.23
N ALA A 454 33.86 -18.63 1.62
CA ALA A 454 33.76 -18.26 3.03
C ALA A 454 32.82 -19.19 3.83
N ALA A 455 31.71 -19.61 3.21
CA ALA A 455 30.76 -20.52 3.84
C ALA A 455 31.27 -21.97 3.94
N ASP A 456 32.10 -22.41 3.00
CA ASP A 456 32.66 -23.77 2.97
C ASP A 456 33.63 -24.05 4.12
N GLN A 457 34.15 -23.01 4.79
CA GLN A 457 34.97 -23.14 6.00
C GLN A 457 34.15 -23.53 7.25
N ILE A 458 32.82 -23.56 7.16
CA ILE A 458 31.92 -23.84 8.28
C ILE A 458 31.35 -25.24 8.14
N GLU A 459 31.68 -26.11 9.10
CA GLU A 459 31.09 -27.44 9.18
C GLU A 459 29.60 -27.35 9.48
N THR A 460 28.80 -27.94 8.60
CA THR A 460 27.33 -27.98 8.66
C THR A 460 26.88 -29.42 8.50
N PRO A 461 27.04 -30.27 9.53
CA PRO A 461 26.62 -31.66 9.46
C PRO A 461 25.12 -31.73 9.14
N ALA A 462 24.71 -32.73 8.36
CA ALA A 462 23.30 -32.94 8.09
C ALA A 462 22.57 -33.25 9.41
N ILE A 463 21.66 -32.37 9.81
CA ILE A 463 20.91 -32.51 11.06
C ILE A 463 19.79 -33.53 10.88
N THR A 464 19.18 -33.54 9.70
CA THR A 464 18.14 -34.49 9.27
C THR A 464 18.24 -34.71 7.76
N ASP A 465 18.04 -35.95 7.31
CA ASP A 465 17.83 -36.23 5.90
C ASP A 465 16.44 -35.71 5.49
N GLU A 466 16.40 -34.85 4.47
CA GLU A 466 15.13 -34.37 3.91
C GLU A 466 14.43 -35.53 3.19
N VAL A 467 13.14 -35.73 3.44
CA VAL A 467 12.33 -36.80 2.83
C VAL A 467 11.08 -36.22 2.19
N CYS A 468 10.62 -36.84 1.11
CA CYS A 468 9.42 -36.40 0.41
C CYS A 468 8.19 -36.57 1.30
N SER A 469 7.45 -35.48 1.55
CA SER A 469 6.22 -35.51 2.35
C SER A 469 5.09 -36.38 1.76
N PHE A 470 5.25 -36.90 0.54
CA PHE A 470 4.25 -37.73 -0.15
C PHE A 470 4.66 -39.19 -0.31
N CYS A 471 5.95 -39.49 -0.47
CA CYS A 471 6.42 -40.86 -0.75
C CYS A 471 7.62 -41.29 0.12
N ASP A 472 8.03 -40.47 1.09
CA ASP A 472 9.15 -40.71 2.00
C ASP A 472 10.51 -40.96 1.32
N ALA A 473 10.59 -40.80 -0.01
CA ALA A 473 11.83 -40.93 -0.74
C ALA A 473 12.82 -39.85 -0.30
N PRO A 474 14.12 -40.19 -0.14
CA PRO A 474 15.13 -39.22 0.25
C PRO A 474 15.21 -38.10 -0.79
N ILE A 475 15.11 -36.87 -0.32
CA ILE A 475 15.31 -35.68 -1.12
C ILE A 475 16.80 -35.36 -1.05
N TYR A 476 17.48 -35.54 -2.18
CA TYR A 476 18.80 -34.96 -2.35
C TYR A 476 18.69 -33.45 -2.08
N ALA A 477 19.66 -32.91 -1.34
CA ALA A 477 19.75 -31.48 -1.06
C ALA A 477 19.50 -30.66 -2.34
N TYR A 478 19.05 -29.41 -2.22
CA TYR A 478 18.80 -28.47 -3.34
C TYR A 478 17.75 -28.89 -4.40
N ARG A 479 17.24 -30.14 -4.43
CA ARG A 479 16.20 -30.52 -5.40
C ARG A 479 14.83 -29.96 -5.01
N GLU A 480 14.13 -29.45 -6.02
CA GLU A 480 12.71 -29.01 -5.92
C GLU A 480 11.73 -30.17 -6.15
N LYS A 481 12.23 -31.37 -6.46
CA LYS A 481 11.45 -32.59 -6.67
C LYS A 481 12.12 -33.81 -6.08
N CYS A 482 11.32 -34.74 -5.56
CA CYS A 482 11.82 -36.06 -5.17
C CYS A 482 12.09 -36.94 -6.41
N PRO A 483 12.71 -38.13 -6.24
CA PRO A 483 12.92 -39.08 -7.34
C PRO A 483 11.64 -39.45 -8.11
N ASP A 484 10.50 -39.48 -7.43
CA ASP A 484 9.18 -39.77 -8.02
C ASP A 484 8.48 -38.52 -8.58
N SER A 485 9.19 -37.41 -8.72
CA SER A 485 8.71 -36.14 -9.28
C SER A 485 7.65 -35.37 -8.47
N HIS A 486 7.37 -35.76 -7.22
CA HIS A 486 6.57 -34.94 -6.31
C HIS A 486 7.27 -33.61 -6.02
N ALA A 487 6.50 -32.53 -5.94
CA ALA A 487 7.03 -31.21 -5.62
C ALA A 487 7.50 -31.14 -4.17
N VAL A 488 8.68 -30.57 -3.95
CA VAL A 488 9.24 -30.28 -2.62
C VAL A 488 9.10 -28.79 -2.35
N PHE A 489 8.28 -28.45 -1.36
CA PHE A 489 8.12 -27.06 -0.93
C PHE A 489 9.34 -26.63 -0.12
N ARG A 490 9.94 -25.51 -0.51
CA ARG A 490 11.11 -24.94 0.17
C ARG A 490 10.86 -23.50 0.55
N CYS A 491 11.34 -23.10 1.71
CA CYS A 491 11.30 -21.72 2.16
C CYS A 491 12.03 -20.82 1.16
N VAL A 492 11.39 -19.76 0.67
CA VAL A 492 12.01 -18.85 -0.30
C VAL A 492 13.26 -18.16 0.25
N LEU A 493 13.34 -17.96 1.56
CA LEU A 493 14.45 -17.27 2.25
C LEU A 493 15.57 -18.20 2.72
N THR A 494 15.24 -19.38 3.26
CA THR A 494 16.23 -20.29 3.89
C THR A 494 16.47 -21.57 3.08
N LYS A 495 15.64 -21.85 2.09
CA LYS A 495 15.63 -23.08 1.26
C LYS A 495 15.43 -24.40 2.01
N ILE A 496 15.28 -24.34 3.33
CA ILE A 496 14.84 -25.46 4.18
C ILE A 496 13.48 -25.96 3.67
N GLN A 497 13.31 -27.28 3.59
CA GLN A 497 12.04 -27.91 3.24
C GLN A 497 10.92 -27.49 4.20
N ILE A 498 9.75 -27.18 3.64
CA ILE A 498 8.50 -26.98 4.38
C ILE A 498 7.78 -28.34 4.36
N THR A 499 7.77 -29.03 5.51
CA THR A 499 7.02 -30.28 5.67
C THR A 499 5.54 -30.00 5.90
N LEU A 500 4.69 -31.03 5.74
CA LEU A 500 3.24 -30.89 5.97
C LEU A 500 2.88 -30.47 7.41
N GLU A 501 3.79 -30.70 8.36
CA GLU A 501 3.62 -30.37 9.77
C GLU A 501 4.09 -28.95 10.11
N CYS A 502 4.82 -28.29 9.21
CA CYS A 502 5.35 -26.95 9.44
C CYS A 502 4.27 -25.88 9.21
N GLU A 503 4.27 -24.84 10.05
CA GLU A 503 3.50 -23.63 9.76
C GLU A 503 4.06 -22.95 8.50
N GLU A 504 3.32 -23.01 7.40
CA GLU A 504 3.68 -22.34 6.16
C GLU A 504 3.02 -20.96 6.04
N ILE A 505 3.75 -20.02 5.43
CA ILE A 505 3.22 -18.72 5.01
C ILE A 505 3.42 -18.55 3.51
N THR A 506 2.42 -18.02 2.83
CA THR A 506 2.40 -17.93 1.35
C THR A 506 2.24 -16.48 0.91
N CYS A 507 2.92 -16.10 -0.17
CA CYS A 507 2.76 -14.80 -0.79
C CYS A 507 1.57 -14.83 -1.77
N GLU A 508 0.58 -13.96 -1.59
CA GLU A 508 -0.61 -13.95 -2.45
C GLU A 508 -0.35 -13.46 -3.88
N ILE A 509 0.68 -12.63 -4.07
CA ILE A 509 1.01 -12.08 -5.39
C ILE A 509 1.76 -13.11 -6.25
N CYS A 510 2.80 -13.74 -5.70
CA CYS A 510 3.70 -14.60 -6.49
C CYS A 510 3.69 -16.08 -6.09
N GLN A 511 2.84 -16.47 -5.13
CA GLN A 511 2.64 -17.85 -4.69
C GLN A 511 3.93 -18.54 -4.23
N ARG A 512 4.84 -17.76 -3.64
CA ARG A 512 6.07 -18.25 -3.00
C ARG A 512 5.81 -18.57 -1.53
N TYR A 513 6.40 -19.68 -1.08
CA TYR A 513 6.24 -20.22 0.27
C TYR A 513 7.41 -19.81 1.16
N SER A 514 7.14 -19.65 2.44
CA SER A 514 8.14 -19.42 3.47
C SER A 514 7.74 -20.19 4.73
N ILE A 515 8.71 -20.53 5.58
CA ILE A 515 8.43 -21.09 6.91
C ILE A 515 7.85 -19.98 7.80
N GLY A 516 7.05 -20.37 8.80
CA GLY A 516 6.43 -19.45 9.75
C GLY A 516 7.41 -18.47 10.42
N PRO A 517 6.92 -17.29 10.83
CA PRO A 517 7.75 -16.19 11.34
C PRO A 517 8.49 -16.54 12.62
N THR A 518 7.98 -17.46 13.44
CA THR A 518 8.65 -17.92 14.67
C THR A 518 10.00 -18.57 14.36
N VAL A 519 10.03 -19.51 13.42
CA VAL A 519 11.25 -20.22 13.02
C VAL A 519 12.23 -19.27 12.32
N LEU A 520 11.72 -18.40 11.44
CA LEU A 520 12.54 -17.38 10.79
C LEU A 520 13.13 -16.39 11.79
N GLY A 521 12.35 -16.01 12.80
CA GLY A 521 12.81 -15.19 13.92
C GLY A 521 13.91 -15.86 14.73
N THR A 522 13.89 -17.19 14.89
CA THR A 522 15.01 -17.94 15.49
C THR A 522 16.24 -17.95 14.59
N ILE A 523 16.09 -18.24 13.30
CA ILE A 523 17.22 -18.30 12.35
C ILE A 523 17.89 -16.93 12.21
N LEU A 524 17.09 -15.87 12.08
CA LEU A 524 17.54 -14.50 11.84
C LEU A 524 17.69 -13.66 13.12
N GLU A 525 17.57 -14.27 14.30
CA GLU A 525 17.67 -13.59 15.60
C GLU A 525 16.75 -12.36 15.71
N GLN A 526 15.54 -12.46 15.18
CA GLN A 526 14.55 -11.38 15.07
C GLN A 526 15.02 -10.16 14.26
N SER A 527 16.19 -10.23 13.61
CA SER A 527 16.74 -9.15 12.80
C SER A 527 16.05 -9.10 11.44
N MET A 528 15.63 -7.89 11.07
CA MET A 528 15.07 -7.57 9.76
C MET A 528 16.01 -6.67 8.93
N ALA A 529 17.23 -6.44 9.43
CA ALA A 529 18.20 -5.57 8.77
C ALA A 529 18.74 -6.15 7.45
N ILE A 530 18.71 -7.49 7.32
CA ILE A 530 19.21 -8.19 6.13
C ILE A 530 18.08 -8.51 5.17
N VAL A 531 16.98 -9.04 5.71
CA VAL A 531 15.77 -9.35 4.96
C VAL A 531 14.56 -9.21 5.89
N ASP A 532 13.52 -8.51 5.42
CA ASP A 532 12.24 -8.45 6.15
C ASP A 532 11.47 -9.76 5.89
N TYR A 533 11.65 -10.73 6.78
CA TYR A 533 11.09 -12.08 6.64
C TYR A 533 9.56 -12.13 6.78
N ARG A 534 8.91 -10.99 7.06
CA ARG A 534 7.45 -10.85 7.03
C ARG A 534 6.92 -10.58 5.62
N LYS A 535 7.81 -10.33 4.66
CA LYS A 535 7.50 -9.98 3.27
C LYS A 535 8.18 -10.93 2.31
N CYS A 536 7.56 -11.11 1.15
CA CYS A 536 8.12 -11.90 0.08
C CYS A 536 9.32 -11.17 -0.55
N CYS A 537 10.49 -11.81 -0.59
CA CYS A 537 11.69 -11.22 -1.19
C CYS A 537 11.58 -10.98 -2.72
N ILE A 538 10.63 -11.64 -3.39
CA ILE A 538 10.40 -11.50 -4.83
C ILE A 538 9.57 -10.25 -5.15
N CYS A 539 8.55 -9.92 -4.37
CA CYS A 539 7.60 -8.86 -4.73
C CYS A 539 7.35 -7.83 -3.64
N ASP A 540 7.92 -7.98 -2.44
CA ASP A 540 7.71 -7.15 -1.24
C ASP A 540 6.30 -7.16 -0.65
N ALA A 541 5.40 -7.99 -1.17
CA ALA A 541 4.10 -8.20 -0.57
C ALA A 541 4.24 -8.89 0.79
N PRO A 542 3.44 -8.51 1.80
CA PRO A 542 3.42 -9.20 3.08
C PRO A 542 3.02 -10.67 2.89
N PHE A 543 3.64 -11.55 3.66
CA PHE A 543 3.23 -12.94 3.72
C PHE A 543 1.92 -13.08 4.52
N LYS A 544 1.03 -13.92 4.02
CA LYS A 544 -0.19 -14.35 4.72
C LYS A 544 0.18 -15.11 6.00
N GLY A 545 -0.44 -14.74 7.13
CA GLY A 545 -0.17 -15.36 8.44
C GLY A 545 0.99 -14.75 9.25
N SER A 546 1.61 -13.66 8.76
CA SER A 546 2.69 -12.94 9.48
C SER A 546 2.21 -12.05 10.63
N GLY A 547 0.89 -11.86 10.78
CA GLY A 547 0.31 -11.23 11.96
C GLY A 547 0.51 -12.16 13.15
N SER A 548 1.22 -11.70 14.18
CA SER A 548 1.32 -12.41 15.45
C SER A 548 -0.08 -12.75 15.93
N LYS A 549 -0.45 -14.04 15.85
CA LYS A 549 -1.44 -14.59 16.77
C LYS A 549 -0.80 -14.49 18.14
N SER A 550 -1.03 -13.36 18.81
CA SER A 550 -0.75 -13.27 20.24
C SER A 550 -1.75 -14.20 20.91
N VAL A 551 -1.21 -15.12 21.70
CA VAL A 551 -1.95 -15.94 22.67
C VAL A 551 -2.74 -15.03 23.61
#